data_AF-A0A840WAA4-F1
#
_entry.id   AF-A0A840WAA4-F1
#
_cell.length_a   1.000
_cell.length_b   1.000
_cell.length_c   1.000
_cell.angle_alpha   90.00
_cell.angle_beta   90.00
_cell.angle_gamma   90.00
#
_symmetry.space_group_name_H-M   'P 1'
#
loop_
_entity.id
_entity.type
_entity.pdbx_description
1 polymer ?
#
loop_
_entity_poly.entity_id
_entity_poly.type
_entity_poly.pdbx_seq_one_letter_code
_entity_poly.pdbx_strand_id
1 'polypeptide(L)'
;MPTADDYEAAAAVLDTAAQMTATLIEPARAALGAGAMVGGQITGMVTDELDAAAGILDRVSAELTQLAGTCRERAETCRQALAAEDAYDTAYAGYRAELGEWQDNGERGPQPQPPEPLSAAPTWANR
;
A
#
# COMPACT_ATOMS: atom_id res chain seq x y z
N MET A 1 0.53 -13.77 7.85
CA MET A 1 -0.14 -12.46 7.70
C MET A 1 0.87 -11.54 7.03
N PRO A 2 0.49 -10.75 6.01
CA PRO A 2 1.40 -9.81 5.35
C PRO A 2 1.93 -8.74 6.31
N THR A 3 3.19 -8.35 6.14
CA THR A 3 3.88 -7.31 6.91
C THR A 3 3.86 -5.96 6.18
N ALA A 4 4.33 -4.90 6.83
CA ALA A 4 4.52 -3.60 6.18
C ALA A 4 5.45 -3.71 4.97
N ASP A 5 6.56 -4.44 5.11
CA ASP A 5 7.56 -4.66 4.07
C ASP A 5 6.95 -5.39 2.86
N ASP A 6 6.06 -6.37 3.09
CA ASP A 6 5.37 -7.08 2.00
C ASP A 6 4.50 -6.12 1.16
N TYR A 7 3.81 -5.19 1.81
CA TYR A 7 3.00 -4.18 1.13
C TYR A 7 3.84 -3.11 0.43
N GLU A 8 4.96 -2.69 1.01
CA GLU A 8 5.87 -1.73 0.38
C GLU A 8 6.56 -2.34 -0.85
N ALA A 9 6.98 -3.61 -0.77
CA ALA A 9 7.52 -4.35 -1.90
C ALA A 9 6.47 -4.49 -3.03
N ALA A 10 5.23 -4.81 -2.70
CA ALA A 10 4.14 -4.86 -3.67
C ALA A 10 3.88 -3.49 -4.32
N ALA A 11 3.88 -2.40 -3.55
CA ALA A 11 3.71 -1.05 -4.09
C ALA A 11 4.81 -0.69 -5.09
N ALA A 12 6.08 -1.02 -4.79
CA ALA A 12 7.22 -0.75 -5.67
C ALA A 12 7.11 -1.52 -7.00
N VAL A 13 6.66 -2.77 -6.97
CA VAL A 13 6.41 -3.57 -8.19
C VAL A 13 5.30 -2.94 -9.02
N LEU A 14 4.22 -2.49 -8.39
CA LEU A 14 3.09 -1.83 -9.06
C LEU A 14 3.48 -0.49 -9.69
N ASP A 15 4.28 0.33 -9.00
CA ASP A 15 4.82 1.58 -9.55
C ASP A 15 5.70 1.31 -10.77
N THR A 16 6.56 0.29 -10.69
CA THR A 16 7.43 -0.11 -11.80
C THR A 16 6.58 -0.56 -13.00
N ALA A 17 5.53 -1.33 -12.76
CA ALA A 17 4.60 -1.76 -13.80
C ALA A 17 3.88 -0.56 -14.44
N ALA A 18 3.42 0.41 -13.65
CA ALA A 18 2.78 1.63 -14.15
C ALA A 18 3.74 2.45 -15.04
N GLN A 19 5.00 2.62 -14.61
CA GLN A 19 6.04 3.27 -15.40
C GLN A 19 6.31 2.53 -16.72
N MET A 20 6.42 1.21 -16.68
CA MET A 20 6.60 0.40 -17.89
C MET A 20 5.44 0.60 -18.86
N THR A 21 4.18 0.55 -18.39
CA THR A 21 3.01 0.76 -19.24
C THR A 21 2.98 2.13 -19.91
N ALA A 22 3.44 3.18 -19.22
CA ALA A 22 3.51 4.53 -19.76
C ALA A 22 4.52 4.69 -20.91
N THR A 23 5.50 3.79 -21.03
CA THR A 23 6.56 3.87 -22.05
C THR A 23 6.30 3.04 -23.32
N LEU A 24 5.22 2.25 -23.37
CA LEU A 24 4.98 1.29 -24.47
C LEU A 24 4.47 1.93 -25.77
N ILE A 25 3.69 3.01 -25.68
CA ILE A 25 2.99 3.60 -26.84
C ILE A 25 3.91 4.49 -27.69
N GLU A 26 4.79 5.25 -27.06
CA GLU A 26 5.54 6.31 -27.74
C GLU A 26 6.52 5.80 -28.82
N PRO A 27 7.24 4.68 -28.62
CA PRO A 27 8.03 4.06 -29.67
C PRO A 27 7.18 3.58 -30.86
N ALA A 28 5.96 3.10 -30.60
CA ALA A 28 5.05 2.63 -31.63
C ALA A 28 4.52 3.79 -32.49
N ARG A 29 4.19 4.94 -31.87
CA ARG A 29 3.84 6.18 -32.59
C ARG A 29 5.01 6.69 -33.44
N ALA A 30 6.22 6.69 -32.90
CA ALA A 30 7.41 7.14 -33.61
C ALA A 30 7.74 6.26 -34.83
N ALA A 31 7.54 4.94 -34.73
CA ALA A 31 7.77 3.99 -35.83
C ALA A 31 6.81 4.16 -37.01
N LEU A 32 5.60 4.70 -36.78
CA LEU A 32 4.61 5.00 -37.82
C LEU A 32 4.81 6.37 -38.48
N GLY A 33 5.92 7.06 -38.17
CA GLY A 33 6.26 8.34 -38.77
C GLY A 33 6.35 8.33 -40.31
N ALA A 34 6.57 9.52 -40.87
CA ALA A 34 6.36 9.92 -42.27
C ALA A 34 6.87 8.97 -43.40
N GLY A 35 7.72 7.98 -43.12
CA GLY A 35 8.26 7.01 -44.07
C GLY A 35 7.37 5.81 -44.40
N ALA A 36 6.36 5.48 -43.58
CA ALA A 36 5.52 4.28 -43.76
C ALA A 36 4.19 4.53 -44.51
N MET A 37 3.87 5.80 -44.83
CA MET A 37 2.53 6.23 -45.27
C MET A 37 2.26 6.05 -46.79
N VAL A 38 2.32 4.81 -47.29
CA VAL A 38 1.81 4.47 -48.63
C VAL A 38 0.47 3.74 -48.47
N GLY A 39 -0.59 4.47 -48.10
CA GLY A 39 -1.96 3.94 -47.98
C GLY A 39 -2.79 4.64 -46.89
N GLY A 40 -3.50 5.72 -47.25
CA GLY A 40 -4.21 6.58 -46.28
C GLY A 40 -5.25 5.87 -45.40
N GLN A 41 -5.93 4.83 -45.91
CA GLN A 41 -6.91 4.07 -45.11
C GLN A 41 -6.26 3.12 -44.08
N ILE A 42 -5.14 2.49 -44.41
CA ILE A 42 -4.41 1.61 -43.48
C ILE A 42 -3.78 2.45 -42.37
N THR A 43 -3.29 3.63 -42.72
CA THR A 43 -2.71 4.59 -41.76
C THR A 43 -3.75 5.05 -40.73
N GLY A 44 -4.97 5.39 -41.16
CA GLY A 44 -6.05 5.78 -40.25
C GLY A 44 -6.42 4.67 -39.26
N MET A 45 -6.66 3.45 -39.76
CA MET A 45 -6.98 2.31 -38.89
C MET A 45 -5.89 1.98 -37.87
N VAL A 46 -4.61 2.05 -38.26
CA VAL A 46 -3.50 1.80 -37.34
C VAL A 46 -3.37 2.92 -36.29
N THR A 47 -3.67 4.17 -36.66
CA THR A 47 -3.65 5.31 -35.73
C THR A 47 -4.78 5.18 -34.71
N ASP A 48 -5.99 4.87 -35.16
CA ASP A 48 -7.15 4.66 -34.27
C ASP A 48 -6.91 3.50 -33.28
N GLU A 49 -6.30 2.40 -33.75
CA GLU A 49 -5.97 1.26 -32.90
C GLU A 49 -4.89 1.62 -31.86
N LEU A 50 -3.89 2.43 -32.23
CA LEU A 50 -2.90 2.92 -31.28
C LEU A 50 -3.46 3.89 -30.26
N ASP A 51 -4.41 4.74 -30.65
CA ASP A 51 -5.11 5.62 -29.71
C ASP A 51 -5.99 4.81 -28.75
N ALA A 52 -6.67 3.77 -29.23
CA ALA A 52 -7.42 2.84 -28.38
C ALA A 52 -6.49 2.09 -27.40
N ALA A 53 -5.36 1.59 -27.89
CA ALA A 53 -4.35 0.93 -27.05
C ALA A 53 -3.76 1.89 -26.00
N ALA A 54 -3.53 3.15 -26.37
CA ALA A 54 -3.06 4.18 -25.44
C ALA A 54 -4.07 4.42 -24.32
N GLY A 55 -5.36 4.57 -24.65
CA GLY A 55 -6.41 4.74 -23.65
C GLY A 55 -6.54 3.55 -22.69
N ILE A 56 -6.29 2.32 -23.16
CA ILE A 56 -6.28 1.13 -22.30
C ILE A 56 -5.06 1.16 -21.37
N LEU A 57 -3.87 1.46 -21.88
CA LEU A 57 -2.65 1.51 -21.09
C LEU A 57 -2.67 2.63 -20.05
N ASP A 58 -3.25 3.79 -20.37
CA ASP A 58 -3.46 4.88 -19.42
C ASP A 58 -4.36 4.46 -18.26
N ARG A 59 -5.45 3.72 -18.56
CA ARG A 59 -6.34 3.18 -17.53
C ARG A 59 -5.62 2.17 -16.64
N VAL A 60 -4.88 1.23 -17.24
CA VAL A 60 -4.10 0.23 -16.50
C VAL A 60 -3.06 0.91 -15.61
N SER A 61 -2.34 1.91 -16.11
CA SER A 61 -1.36 2.68 -15.34
C SER A 61 -2.00 3.38 -14.13
N ALA A 62 -3.19 3.97 -14.32
CA ALA A 62 -3.95 4.58 -13.23
C ALA A 62 -4.40 3.57 -12.18
N GLU A 63 -4.91 2.41 -12.60
CA GLU A 63 -5.32 1.32 -11.69
C GLU A 63 -4.14 0.76 -10.89
N LEU A 64 -2.98 0.56 -11.52
CA LEU A 64 -1.75 0.13 -10.86
C LEU A 64 -1.27 1.15 -9.82
N THR A 65 -1.31 2.44 -10.18
CA THR A 65 -0.94 3.53 -9.27
C THR A 65 -1.87 3.60 -8.06
N GLN A 66 -3.18 3.43 -8.28
CA GLN A 66 -4.16 3.39 -7.20
C GLN A 66 -3.91 2.20 -6.27
N LEU A 67 -3.64 1.02 -6.83
CA LEU A 67 -3.36 -0.18 -6.05
C LEU A 67 -2.06 -0.04 -5.24
N ALA A 68 -1.02 0.57 -5.81
CA ALA A 68 0.21 0.91 -5.09
C ALA A 68 -0.08 1.86 -3.91
N GLY A 69 -0.97 2.84 -4.10
CA GLY A 69 -1.46 3.70 -3.02
C GLY A 69 -2.10 2.90 -1.88
N THR A 70 -3.03 2.00 -2.20
CA THR A 70 -3.67 1.13 -1.19
C THR A 70 -2.66 0.23 -0.48
N CYS A 71 -1.65 -0.29 -1.17
CA CYS A 71 -0.58 -1.06 -0.53
C CYS A 71 0.17 -0.20 0.51
N ARG A 72 0.53 1.04 0.19
CA ARG A 72 1.21 1.93 1.15
C ARG A 72 0.34 2.27 2.36
N GLU A 73 -0.96 2.48 2.17
CA GLU A 73 -1.90 2.69 3.29
C GLU A 73 -1.97 1.48 4.22
N ARG A 74 -1.93 0.27 3.66
CA ARG A 74 -1.89 -0.97 4.45
C ARG A 74 -0.55 -1.14 5.17
N ALA A 75 0.56 -0.80 4.53
CA ALA A 75 1.87 -0.82 5.18
C ALA A 75 1.92 0.11 6.39
N GLU A 76 1.38 1.33 6.24
CA GLU A 76 1.25 2.29 7.33
C GLU A 76 0.37 1.73 8.47
N THR A 77 -0.75 1.11 8.13
CA THR A 77 -1.61 0.46 9.13
C THR A 77 -0.87 -0.63 9.91
N CYS A 78 -0.07 -1.46 9.23
CA CYS A 78 0.75 -2.48 9.88
C CYS A 78 1.78 -1.85 10.82
N ARG A 79 2.45 -0.76 10.41
CA ARG A 79 3.41 -0.04 11.28
C ARG A 79 2.75 0.55 12.51
N GLN A 80 1.55 1.13 12.37
CA GLN A 80 0.79 1.66 13.49
C GLN A 80 0.33 0.56 14.46
N ALA A 81 -0.10 -0.59 13.94
CA ALA A 81 -0.50 -1.72 14.77
C ALA A 81 0.67 -2.26 15.61
N LEU A 82 1.85 -2.44 15.00
CA LEU A 82 3.06 -2.86 15.71
C LEU A 82 3.49 -1.85 16.78
N ALA A 83 3.48 -0.56 16.45
CA ALA A 83 3.80 0.49 17.42
C ALA A 83 2.81 0.52 18.59
N ALA A 84 1.53 0.25 18.34
CA ALA A 84 0.51 0.18 19.37
C ALA A 84 0.70 -1.06 20.27
N GLU A 85 1.07 -2.20 19.69
CA GLU A 85 1.43 -3.42 20.42
C GLU A 85 2.62 -3.20 21.36
N ASP A 86 3.71 -2.62 20.85
CA ASP A 86 4.89 -2.28 21.66
C ASP A 86 4.56 -1.30 22.81
N ALA A 87 3.71 -0.31 22.53
CA ALA A 87 3.25 0.65 23.53
C ALA A 87 2.39 -0.01 24.61
N TYR A 88 1.49 -0.92 24.22
CA TYR A 88 0.67 -1.69 25.14
C TYR A 88 1.52 -2.60 26.02
N ASP A 89 2.48 -3.33 25.44
CA ASP A 89 3.39 -4.21 26.19
C ASP A 89 4.23 -3.43 27.20
N THR A 90 4.70 -2.25 26.81
CA THR A 90 5.42 -1.33 27.70
C THR A 90 4.52 -0.87 28.85
N ALA A 91 3.29 -0.43 28.55
CA ALA A 91 2.33 0.01 29.55
C ALA A 91 1.93 -1.14 30.49
N TYR A 92 1.78 -2.36 29.96
CA TYR A 92 1.43 -3.54 30.73
C TYR A 92 2.57 -4.00 31.63
N ALA A 93 3.82 -3.90 31.17
CA ALA A 93 5.00 -4.13 32.01
C ALA A 93 5.07 -3.13 33.18
N GLY A 94 4.80 -1.84 32.91
CA GLY A 94 4.68 -0.80 33.95
C GLY A 94 3.57 -1.12 34.96
N TYR A 95 2.37 -1.44 34.48
CA TYR A 95 1.26 -1.88 35.32
C TYR A 95 1.61 -3.08 36.21
N ARG A 96 2.30 -4.10 35.69
CA ARG A 96 2.72 -5.25 36.50
C ARG A 96 3.72 -4.88 37.58
N ALA A 97 4.65 -3.96 37.29
CA ALA A 97 5.61 -3.48 38.28
C ALA A 97 4.90 -2.69 39.40
N GLU A 98 4.04 -1.74 39.03
CA GLU A 98 3.24 -0.95 39.99
C GLU A 98 2.32 -1.83 40.84
N LEU A 99 1.71 -2.87 40.24
CA LEU A 99 0.87 -3.82 40.96
C LEU A 99 1.68 -4.61 41.98
N GLY A 100 2.90 -5.05 41.63
CA GLY A 100 3.80 -5.72 42.55
C GLY A 100 4.17 -4.82 43.74
N GLU A 101 4.56 -3.57 43.47
CA GLU A 101 4.87 -2.60 44.53
C GLU A 101 3.66 -2.30 45.43
N TRP A 102 2.46 -2.18 44.86
CA TRP A 102 1.23 -1.97 45.62
C TRP A 102 0.92 -3.16 46.54
N GLN A 103 1.11 -4.39 46.05
CA GLN A 103 0.95 -5.61 46.85
C GLN A 103 2.00 -5.71 47.97
N ASP A 104 3.27 -5.43 47.67
CA ASP A 104 4.37 -5.46 48.64
C ASP A 104 4.20 -4.41 49.75
N ASN A 105 3.58 -3.27 49.42
CA ASN A 105 3.23 -2.20 50.38
C ASN A 105 1.93 -2.47 51.16
N GLY A 106 1.36 -3.67 51.06
CA GLY A 106 0.15 -4.06 51.77
C GLY A 106 -1.10 -3.34 51.27
N GLU A 107 -1.21 -3.17 49.95
CA GLU A 107 -2.41 -2.65 49.26
C GLU A 107 -2.78 -1.21 49.64
N ARG A 108 -1.77 -0.42 50.05
CA ARG A 108 -1.99 0.94 50.54
C ARG A 108 -1.97 1.94 49.37
N GLY A 109 -3.06 2.69 49.23
CA GLY A 109 -3.21 3.70 48.17
C GLY A 109 -4.11 3.22 47.03
N PRO A 110 -4.24 4.00 45.94
CA PRO A 110 -5.08 3.62 44.80
C PRO A 110 -4.50 2.39 44.10
N GLN A 111 -5.38 1.45 43.74
CA GLN A 111 -4.99 0.28 42.97
C GLN A 111 -4.53 0.70 41.57
N PRO A 112 -3.39 0.19 41.07
CA PRO A 112 -2.96 0.42 39.70
C PRO A 112 -4.03 -0.03 38.70
N GLN A 113 -4.24 0.74 37.64
CA GLN A 113 -5.21 0.42 36.60
C GLN A 113 -4.51 -0.28 35.43
N PRO A 114 -5.11 -1.36 34.89
CA PRO A 114 -4.56 -1.98 33.69
C PRO A 114 -4.67 -1.01 32.49
N PRO A 115 -3.75 -1.09 31.53
CA PRO A 115 -3.84 -0.29 30.31
C PRO A 115 -5.08 -0.67 29.49
N GLU A 116 -5.62 0.30 28.74
CA GLU A 116 -6.73 0.06 27.83
C GLU A 116 -6.34 -0.96 26.74
N PRO A 117 -7.22 -1.93 26.42
CA PRO A 117 -6.93 -2.90 25.38
C PRO A 117 -6.85 -2.22 24.00
N LEU A 118 -5.97 -2.75 23.16
CA LEU A 118 -5.83 -2.29 21.77
C LEU A 118 -7.15 -2.40 21.01
N SER A 119 -7.38 -1.44 20.11
CA SER A 119 -8.51 -1.48 19.20
C SER A 119 -8.38 -2.66 18.24
N ALA A 120 -9.51 -3.25 17.86
CA ALA A 120 -9.51 -4.39 16.96
C ALA A 120 -8.89 -4.03 15.60
N ALA A 121 -8.08 -4.95 15.06
CA ALA A 121 -7.50 -4.80 13.75
C ALA A 121 -8.60 -4.58 12.68
N PRO A 122 -8.34 -3.76 11.65
CA PRO A 122 -9.32 -3.49 10.62
C PRO A 122 -9.75 -4.78 9.90
N THR A 123 -11.00 -4.82 9.45
CA THR A 123 -11.67 -6.06 8.98
C THR A 123 -10.99 -6.74 7.80
N TRP A 124 -10.18 -6.01 7.01
CA TRP A 124 -9.41 -6.56 5.91
C TRP A 124 -8.17 -7.34 6.36
N ALA A 125 -7.68 -7.10 7.59
CA ALA A 125 -6.50 -7.76 8.15
C ALA A 125 -6.82 -9.13 8.77
N ASN A 126 -8.11 -9.45 9.01
CA ASN A 126 -8.57 -10.68 9.65
C ASN A 126 -8.91 -11.82 8.67
N ARG A 127 -8.48 -11.75 7.40
CA ARG A 127 -8.78 -12.74 6.35
C ARG A 127 -7.55 -13.50 5.89
#